data_AF-A0A1F9V697-F1
#
_entry.id   AF-A0A1F9V697-F1
#
_cell.length_a   1.000
_cell.length_b   1.000
_cell.length_c   1.000
_cell.angle_alpha   90.00
_cell.angle_beta   90.00
_cell.angle_gamma   90.00
#
_symmetry.space_group_name_H-M   'P 1'
#
loop_
_entity.id
_entity.type
_entity.pdbx_description
1 polymer ?
#
loop_
_entity_poly.entity_id
_entity_poly.type
_entity_poly.pdbx_seq_one_letter_code
_entity_poly.pdbx_strand_id
1 'polypeptide(L)'
;MKFKILTTYTGVRTLEDALNDKNSLKLLWLEILCNDTIDWESYFNIPMVKSAYEKAAIWYRHYRTMIDQNIHRKPLKEVTGEWDPREYRRFVEVLNFVAS
;
A
#
# COMPACT_ATOMS: atom_id res chain seq x y z
N MET A 1 -2.27 4.15 14.86
CA MET A 1 -2.01 3.52 13.55
C MET A 1 -2.66 2.14 13.55
N LYS A 2 -3.51 1.81 12.57
CA LYS A 2 -4.15 0.50 12.46
C LYS A 2 -3.98 -0.02 11.05
N PHE A 3 -3.27 -1.13 10.89
CA PHE A 3 -3.12 -1.78 9.59
C PHE A 3 -4.37 -2.61 9.24
N LYS A 4 -4.66 -2.69 7.95
CA LYS A 4 -5.73 -3.52 7.39
C LYS A 4 -5.16 -4.79 6.74
N ILE A 5 -4.12 -4.62 5.93
CA ILE A 5 -3.52 -5.67 5.12
C ILE A 5 -2.40 -6.34 5.90
N LEU A 6 -1.45 -5.59 6.46
CA LEU A 6 -0.31 -6.15 7.19
C LEU A 6 -0.77 -7.00 8.39
N THR A 7 -1.70 -6.50 9.19
CA THR A 7 -2.25 -7.28 10.31
C THR A 7 -2.92 -8.57 9.85
N THR A 8 -3.63 -8.55 8.72
CA THR A 8 -4.34 -9.73 8.21
C THR A 8 -3.39 -10.75 7.57
N TYR A 9 -2.43 -10.29 6.77
CA TYR A 9 -1.58 -11.16 5.96
C TYR A 9 -0.29 -11.61 6.66
N THR A 10 0.19 -10.86 7.65
CA THR A 10 1.45 -11.17 8.34
C THR A 10 1.34 -11.13 9.87
N GLY A 11 0.21 -10.68 10.42
CA GLY A 11 -0.02 -10.62 11.86
C GLY A 11 0.62 -9.42 12.57
N VAL A 12 1.41 -8.61 11.87
CA VAL A 12 2.10 -7.45 12.46
C VAL A 12 1.12 -6.34 12.81
N ARG A 13 1.40 -5.60 13.88
CA ARG A 13 0.52 -4.54 14.41
C ARG A 13 1.19 -3.17 14.50
N THR A 14 2.51 -3.13 14.43
CA THR A 14 3.31 -1.90 14.54
C THR A 14 4.15 -1.71 13.28
N LEU A 15 4.51 -0.46 12.99
CA LEU A 15 5.36 -0.15 11.85
C LEU A 15 6.75 -0.75 12.05
N GLU A 16 7.26 -0.74 13.28
CA GLU A 16 8.54 -1.35 13.63
C GLU A 16 8.55 -2.85 13.33
N ASP A 17 7.49 -3.59 13.68
CA ASP A 17 7.38 -5.01 13.34
C ASP A 17 7.31 -5.22 11.83
N ALA A 18 6.53 -4.39 11.14
CA ALA A 18 6.38 -4.47 9.69
C ALA A 18 7.68 -4.20 8.93
N LEU A 19 8.55 -3.34 9.47
CA LEU A 19 9.86 -3.01 8.89
C LEU A 19 10.91 -4.10 9.14
N ASN A 20 10.75 -4.89 10.22
CA ASN A 20 11.65 -6.00 10.54
C ASN A 20 11.22 -7.33 9.89
N ASP A 21 9.98 -7.44 9.40
CA ASP A 21 9.48 -8.62 8.71
C ASP A 21 9.53 -8.49 7.18
N LYS A 22 10.25 -9.42 6.53
CA LYS A 22 10.43 -9.44 5.07
C LYS A 22 9.12 -9.59 4.30
N ASN A 23 8.14 -10.30 4.86
CA ASN A 23 6.85 -10.48 4.18
C ASN A 23 6.01 -9.21 4.26
N SER A 24 6.02 -8.54 5.41
CA SER A 24 5.34 -7.26 5.64
C SER A 24 5.89 -6.17 4.74
N LEU A 25 7.21 -6.07 4.60
CA LEU A 25 7.84 -5.13 3.66
C LEU A 25 7.37 -5.30 2.21
N LYS A 26 7.17 -6.53 1.75
CA LYS A 26 6.66 -6.81 0.39
C LYS A 26 5.21 -6.35 0.20
N LEU A 27 4.44 -6.27 1.29
CA LEU A 27 3.03 -5.89 1.29
C LEU A 27 2.81 -4.43 1.71
N LEU A 28 3.83 -3.74 2.22
CA LEU A 28 3.71 -2.37 2.73
C LEU A 28 3.15 -1.39 1.71
N TRP A 29 3.51 -1.54 0.43
CA TRP A 29 2.97 -0.68 -0.63
C TRP A 29 1.47 -0.89 -0.85
N LEU A 30 0.94 -2.11 -0.63
CA LEU A 30 -0.49 -2.39 -0.71
C LEU A 30 -1.21 -1.82 0.51
N GLU A 31 -0.60 -1.90 1.69
CA GLU A 31 -1.12 -1.22 2.89
C GLU A 31 -1.25 0.28 2.63
N ILE A 32 -0.21 0.92 2.08
CA ILE A 32 -0.25 2.36 1.73
C ILE A 32 -1.33 2.65 0.67
N LEU A 33 -1.43 1.80 -0.35
CA LEU A 33 -2.37 1.97 -1.45
C LEU A 33 -3.83 1.87 -0.97
N CYS A 34 -4.13 0.94 -0.08
CA CYS A 34 -5.51 0.61 0.30
C CYS A 34 -5.93 1.15 1.67
N ASN A 35 -5.01 1.73 2.44
CA ASN A 35 -5.30 2.30 3.76
C ASN A 35 -4.89 3.78 3.83
N ASP A 36 -5.87 4.66 3.56
CA ASP A 36 -5.71 6.11 3.60
C ASP A 36 -5.98 6.73 4.98
N THR A 37 -6.20 5.90 6.00
CA THR A 37 -6.39 6.36 7.40
C THR A 37 -5.08 6.68 8.10
N ILE A 38 -3.95 6.28 7.52
CA ILE A 38 -2.61 6.49 8.05
C ILE A 38 -1.96 7.62 7.26
N ASP A 39 -1.41 8.62 7.97
CA ASP A 39 -0.57 9.63 7.36
C ASP A 39 0.84 9.07 7.11
N TRP A 40 1.00 8.42 5.96
CA TRP A 40 2.26 7.81 5.54
C TRP A 40 3.37 8.83 5.29
N GLU A 41 3.02 10.08 4.99
CA GLU A 41 4.00 11.13 4.69
C GLU A 41 4.81 11.52 5.93
N SER A 42 4.20 11.44 7.12
CA SER A 42 4.88 11.60 8.41
C SER A 42 6.00 10.58 8.66
N TYR A 43 6.06 9.49 7.88
CA TYR A 43 7.08 8.43 8.00
C TYR A 43 8.09 8.42 6.84
N PHE A 44 8.14 9.47 6.02
CA PHE A 44 9.07 9.55 4.88
C PHE A 44 10.55 9.66 5.26
N ASN A 45 10.86 9.93 6.53
CA ASN A 45 12.20 9.78 7.08
C ASN A 45 12.69 8.31 7.06
N ILE A 46 11.79 7.35 6.91
CA ILE A 46 12.10 5.92 6.79
C ILE A 46 12.15 5.55 5.29
N PRO A 47 13.32 5.19 4.73
CA PRO A 47 13.48 4.93 3.30
C PRO A 47 12.54 3.84 2.75
N MET A 48 12.29 2.80 3.56
CA MET A 48 11.42 1.69 3.15
C MET A 48 9.96 2.13 3.00
N VAL A 49 9.49 3.02 3.87
CA VAL A 49 8.13 3.59 3.78
C VAL A 49 8.03 4.51 2.57
N LYS A 50 9.03 5.38 2.36
CA LYS A 50 9.07 6.26 1.20
C LYS A 50 9.03 5.48 -0.12
N SER A 51 9.87 4.44 -0.25
CA SER A 51 9.90 3.58 -1.44
C SER A 51 8.57 2.83 -1.65
N ALA A 52 7.97 2.32 -0.58
CA ALA A 52 6.67 1.68 -0.66
C ALA A 52 5.55 2.67 -1.05
N TYR A 53 5.62 3.92 -0.59
CA TYR A 53 4.69 4.98 -0.97
C TYR A 53 4.83 5.36 -2.44
N GLU A 54 6.05 5.55 -2.93
CA GLU A 54 6.31 5.85 -4.35
C GLU A 54 5.73 4.76 -5.26
N LYS A 55 5.94 3.49 -4.89
CA LYS A 55 5.33 2.37 -5.58
C LYS A 55 3.80 2.41 -5.53
N ALA A 56 3.22 2.62 -4.35
CA ALA A 56 1.77 2.75 -4.20
C ALA A 56 1.21 3.90 -5.07
N ALA A 57 1.90 5.03 -5.14
CA ALA A 57 1.51 6.17 -5.97
C ALA A 57 1.54 5.84 -7.48
N ILE A 58 2.56 5.12 -7.95
CA ILE A 58 2.64 4.65 -9.34
C ILE A 58 1.46 3.72 -9.66
N TRP A 59 1.16 2.76 -8.77
CA TRP A 59 0.03 1.85 -8.93
C TRP A 59 -1.32 2.56 -8.88
N TYR A 60 -1.48 3.52 -7.96
CA TYR A 60 -2.67 4.34 -7.85
C TYR A 60 -2.92 5.11 -9.14
N ARG A 61 -1.89 5.74 -9.71
CA ARG A 61 -1.99 6.46 -10.97
C ARG A 61 -2.42 5.53 -12.12
N HIS A 62 -1.83 4.34 -12.21
CA HIS A 62 -2.12 3.40 -13.29
C HIS A 62 -3.53 2.79 -13.19
N TYR A 63 -3.98 2.44 -11.98
CA TYR A 63 -5.26 1.77 -11.73
C TYR A 63 -6.29 2.68 -11.04
N ARG A 64 -6.18 4.00 -11.22
CA ARG A 64 -6.95 5.00 -10.47
C ARG A 64 -8.44 4.73 -10.45
N THR A 65 -9.03 4.54 -11.64
CA THR A 65 -10.47 4.30 -11.78
C THR A 65 -10.92 3.06 -11.00
N MET A 66 -10.16 1.96 -11.09
CA MET A 66 -10.47 0.71 -10.39
C MET A 66 -10.37 0.90 -8.87
N ILE A 67 -9.35 1.61 -8.40
CA ILE A 67 -9.14 1.84 -6.97
C ILE A 67 -10.20 2.78 -6.41
N ASP A 68 -10.46 3.90 -7.08
CA ASP A 68 -11.43 4.92 -6.64
C ASP A 68 -12.86 4.35 -6.58
N GLN A 69 -13.19 3.41 -7.47
CA GLN A 69 -14.48 2.68 -7.47
C GLN A 69 -14.63 1.69 -6.32
N ASN A 70 -13.53 1.12 -5.82
CA ASN A 70 -13.57 0.05 -4.81
C ASN A 70 -13.36 0.56 -3.37
N ILE A 71 -12.49 1.55 -3.16
CA ILE A 71 -12.04 1.91 -1.80
C ILE A 71 -12.13 3.40 -1.45
N HIS A 72 -12.72 4.23 -2.31
CA HIS A 72 -13.03 5.67 -2.07
C HIS A 72 -11.97 6.43 -1.24
N ARG A 73 -10.71 6.31 -1.66
CA ARG A 73 -9.57 6.86 -0.92
C ARG A 73 -9.21 8.28 -1.35
N LYS A 74 -8.47 8.99 -0.50
CA LYS A 74 -7.78 10.22 -0.91
C LYS A 74 -6.73 9.94 -2.00
N PRO A 75 -6.61 10.79 -3.04
CA PRO A 75 -5.58 10.62 -4.06
C PRO A 75 -4.16 10.60 -3.47
N LEU A 76 -3.28 9.74 -4.01
CA LEU A 76 -1.83 9.85 -3.72
C LEU A 76 -1.21 10.96 -4.55
N LYS A 77 -0.05 11.43 -4.12
CA LYS A 77 0.81 12.29 -4.93
C LYS A 77 1.08 11.63 -6.28
N GLU A 78 1.12 12.44 -7.33
CA GLU A 78 1.49 11.96 -8.65
C GLU A 78 2.98 11.64 -8.69
N VAL A 79 3.30 10.37 -8.88
CA VAL A 79 4.66 9.88 -9.06
C VAL A 79 4.75 9.21 -10.43
N THR A 80 5.79 9.55 -11.18
CA THR A 80 6.10 8.91 -12.46
C THR A 80 6.97 7.68 -12.24
N GLY A 81 6.63 6.58 -12.88
CA GLY A 81 7.42 5.36 -12.85
C GLY A 81 6.69 4.21 -13.52
N GLU A 82 7.37 3.09 -13.68
CA GLU A 82 6.81 1.85 -14.19
C GLU A 82 6.22 1.02 -13.04
N TRP A 83 5.14 0.29 -13.34
CA TRP A 83 4.58 -0.70 -12.42
C TRP A 83 4.97 -2.10 -12.91
N ASP A 84 5.09 -3.05 -11.98
CA ASP A 84 5.46 -4.43 -12.32
C ASP A 84 4.21 -5.29 -12.56
N PRO A 85 3.94 -5.77 -13.79
CA PRO A 85 2.76 -6.57 -14.08
C PRO A 85 2.70 -7.89 -13.27
N ARG A 86 3.84 -8.39 -12.78
CA ARG A 86 3.90 -9.64 -11.99
C ARG A 86 3.21 -9.51 -10.64
N GLU A 87 3.03 -8.28 -10.14
CA GLU A 87 2.34 -8.03 -8.88
C GLU A 87 0.83 -7.80 -9.04
N TYR A 88 0.32 -7.76 -10.28
CA TYR A 88 -1.08 -7.47 -10.58
C TYR A 88 -2.04 -8.43 -9.88
N ARG A 89 -1.73 -9.73 -9.89
CA ARG A 89 -2.56 -10.75 -9.22
C ARG A 89 -2.70 -10.46 -7.72
N ARG A 90 -1.60 -10.09 -7.06
CA ARG A 90 -1.61 -9.78 -5.62
C ARG A 90 -2.36 -8.48 -5.35
N PHE A 91 -2.18 -7.47 -6.20
CA PHE A 91 -2.93 -6.22 -6.12
C PHE A 91 -4.45 -6.46 -6.17
N VAL A 92 -4.93 -7.21 -7.15
CA VAL A 92 -6.37 -7.49 -7.30
C VAL A 92 -6.91 -8.30 -6.11
N GLU A 93 -6.15 -9.29 -5.63
CA GLU A 93 -6.51 -10.09 -4.44
C GLU A 93 -6.72 -9.18 -3.22
N VAL A 94 -5.77 -8.29 -2.96
CA VAL A 94 -5.84 -7.37 -1.81
C VAL A 94 -6.92 -6.30 -2.00
N LEU A 95 -7.09 -5.77 -3.22
CA LEU A 95 -8.16 -4.81 -3.49
C LEU A 95 -9.54 -5.42 -3.23
N ASN A 96 -9.77 -6.65 -3.69
CA ASN A 96 -11.02 -7.37 -3.45
C ASN A 96 -11.23 -7.64 -1.95
N PHE A 97 -10.17 -7.99 -1.21
CA PHE A 97 -10.24 -8.17 0.24
C PHE A 97 -10.62 -6.88 0.98
N VAL A 98 -10.15 -5.72 0.52
CA VAL A 98 -10.47 -4.43 1.16
C VAL A 98 -11.84 -3.91 0.74
N ALA A 99 -12.33 -4.27 -0.45
CA ALA A 99 -13.62 -3.85 -0.98
C ALA A 99 -14.81 -4.71 -0.47
N SER A 100 -14.55 -5.92 0.02
CA SER A 100 -15.55 -6.84 0.61
C SER A 100 -15.94 -6.45 2.03
#